data_AF-A0A7C0XTS8-F1
#
_entry.id   AF-A0A7C0XTS8-F1
#
_cell.length_a   1.000
_cell.length_b   1.000
_cell.length_c   1.000
_cell.angle_alpha   90.00
_cell.angle_beta   90.00
_cell.angle_gamma   90.00
#
_symmetry.space_group_name_H-M   'P 1'
#
loop_
_entity.id
_entity.type
_entity.pdbx_description
1 polymer ?
#
loop_
_entity_poly.entity_id
_entity_poly.type
_entity_poly.pdbx_seq_one_letter_code
_entity_poly.pdbx_strand_id
1 'polypeptide(L)'
;MRRGFTLIELIMVIVIIGILAAIAIPKFIDLRTDAQKAACFGSAAAIQTALSNYYARQAIKGNPGFPGTLHDASFTSEYFAEGTLPDHPKEWDWNTYYSSNTGVLHTGKGAESGACTGF
;
A
#
# COMPACT_ATOMS: atom_id res chain seq x y z
N MET A 1 54.79 13.26 3.52
CA MET A 1 53.94 14.47 3.51
C MET A 1 52.49 14.03 3.36
N ARG A 2 51.64 14.30 4.36
CA ARG A 2 50.20 14.01 4.23
C ARG A 2 49.60 15.03 3.26
N ARG A 3 49.04 14.57 2.13
CA ARG A 3 48.22 15.42 1.26
C ARG A 3 46.97 15.79 2.05
N GLY A 4 46.88 17.05 2.48
CA GLY A 4 45.68 17.60 3.09
C GLY A 4 44.63 17.84 2.02
N PHE A 5 43.37 17.51 2.34
CA PHE A 5 42.20 17.86 1.53
C PHE A 5 42.17 19.38 1.37
N THR A 6 41.96 19.88 0.15
CA THR A 6 41.88 21.32 -0.05
C THR A 6 40.48 21.83 0.32
N LEU A 7 40.38 23.02 0.92
CA LEU A 7 39.08 23.59 1.28
C LEU A 7 38.17 23.78 0.06
N ILE A 8 38.75 24.10 -1.10
CA ILE A 8 38.00 24.25 -2.34
C ILE A 8 37.38 22.94 -2.83
N GLU A 9 38.04 21.81 -2.59
CA GLU A 9 37.58 20.48 -2.96
C GLU A 9 36.34 20.10 -2.16
N LEU A 10 36.31 20.44 -0.87
CA LEU A 10 35.12 20.24 -0.04
C LEU A 10 33.97 21.17 -0.43
N ILE A 11 34.27 22.44 -0.74
CA ILE A 11 33.26 23.43 -1.13
C ILE A 11 32.59 23.08 -2.46
N MET A 12 33.37 22.65 -3.46
CA MET A 12 32.81 22.24 -4.75
C MET A 12 31.85 21.05 -4.60
N VAL A 13 32.19 20.08 -3.74
CA VAL A 13 31.39 18.87 -3.51
C VAL A 13 30.04 19.21 -2.90
N ILE A 14 29.98 20.03 -1.86
CA ILE A 14 28.71 20.41 -1.23
C ILE A 14 27.82 21.23 -2.19
N VAL A 15 28.42 22.03 -3.09
CA VAL A 15 27.68 22.78 -4.11
C VAL A 15 27.03 21.82 -5.11
N ILE A 16 27.78 20.84 -5.61
CA ILE A 16 27.25 19.84 -6.55
C ILE A 16 26.15 19.01 -5.87
N ILE A 17 26.38 18.52 -4.65
CA ILE A 17 25.37 17.76 -3.90
C ILE A 17 24.13 18.62 -3.63
N GLY A 18 24.30 19.92 -3.36
CA GLY A 18 23.19 20.85 -3.17
C GLY A 18 22.28 20.97 -4.40
N ILE A 19 22.86 21.09 -5.60
CA ILE A 19 22.12 21.16 -6.86
C ILE A 19 21.39 19.84 -7.13
N LEU A 20 22.08 18.70 -6.96
CA LEU A 20 21.49 17.37 -7.15
C LEU A 20 20.34 17.12 -6.17
N ALA A 21 20.49 17.51 -4.89
CA ALA A 21 19.45 17.36 -3.88
C ALA A 21 18.21 18.20 -4.21
N ALA A 22 18.37 19.44 -4.67
CA ALA A 22 17.26 20.33 -4.99
C ALA A 22 16.31 19.76 -6.06
N ILE A 23 16.85 19.06 -7.07
CA ILE A 23 16.04 18.41 -8.11
C ILE A 23 15.57 17.00 -7.71
N ALA A 24 16.33 16.29 -6.88
CA ALA A 24 16.04 14.90 -6.53
C ALA A 24 14.94 14.77 -5.47
N ILE A 25 14.90 15.67 -4.48
CA ILE A 25 13.93 15.63 -3.37
C ILE A 25 12.47 15.67 -3.85
N PRO A 26 12.01 16.64 -4.66
CA PRO A 26 10.60 16.69 -5.07
C PRO A 26 10.21 15.43 -5.86
N LYS A 27 11.08 15.00 -6.78
CA LYS A 27 10.86 13.77 -7.55
C LYS A 27 10.79 12.52 -6.66
N PHE A 28 11.62 12.44 -5.62
CA PHE A 28 11.60 11.32 -4.69
C PHE A 28 10.30 11.25 -3.88
N ILE A 29 9.75 12.40 -3.49
CA ILE A 29 8.46 12.49 -2.80
C ILE A 29 7.34 11.98 -3.70
N ASP A 30 7.28 12.44 -4.94
CA ASP A 30 6.26 12.01 -5.92
C ASP A 30 6.33 10.49 -6.17
N LEU A 31 7.54 9.98 -6.41
CA LEU A 31 7.77 8.54 -6.61
C LEU A 31 7.36 7.71 -5.39
N ARG A 32 7.64 8.20 -4.18
CA ARG A 32 7.24 7.52 -2.94
C ARG A 32 5.72 7.46 -2.84
N THR A 33 5.03 8.56 -3.07
CA THR A 33 3.55 8.59 -3.04
C THR A 33 2.95 7.67 -4.10
N ASP A 34 3.49 7.64 -5.32
CA ASP A 34 3.00 6.74 -6.36
C ASP A 34 3.28 5.26 -6.07
N ALA A 35 4.43 4.94 -5.48
CA ALA A 35 4.74 3.59 -5.01
C ALA A 35 3.79 3.15 -3.89
N GLN A 36 3.44 4.06 -2.98
CA GLN A 36 2.48 3.78 -1.90
C GLN A 36 1.07 3.53 -2.45
N LYS A 37 0.61 4.34 -3.40
CA LYS A 37 -0.65 4.09 -4.12
C LYS A 37 -0.65 2.71 -4.76
N ALA A 38 0.39 2.39 -5.54
CA ALA A 38 0.49 1.11 -6.22
C ALA A 38 0.46 -0.08 -5.24
N ALA A 39 1.10 0.04 -4.08
CA ALA A 39 1.08 -0.97 -3.03
C ALA A 39 -0.33 -1.15 -2.41
N CYS A 40 -1.06 -0.05 -2.15
CA CYS A 40 -2.44 -0.13 -1.63
C CYS A 40 -3.38 -0.80 -2.65
N PHE A 41 -3.31 -0.40 -3.93
CA PHE A 41 -4.09 -1.05 -5.00
C PHE A 41 -3.74 -2.52 -5.19
N GLY A 42 -2.44 -2.87 -5.14
CA GLY A 42 -1.99 -4.26 -5.25
C GLY A 42 -2.56 -5.14 -4.14
N SER A 43 -2.56 -4.63 -2.90
CA SER A 43 -3.12 -5.31 -1.73
C SER A 43 -4.64 -5.47 -1.85
N ALA A 44 -5.35 -4.41 -2.23
CA ALA A 44 -6.79 -4.47 -2.46
C ALA A 44 -7.17 -5.45 -3.59
N ALA A 45 -6.40 -5.51 -4.68
CA ALA A 45 -6.63 -6.45 -5.77
C ALA A 45 -6.42 -7.91 -5.35
N ALA A 46 -5.43 -8.19 -4.50
CA ALA A 46 -5.23 -9.51 -3.92
C ALA A 46 -6.43 -9.95 -3.08
N ILE A 47 -6.99 -9.02 -2.28
CA ILE A 47 -8.16 -9.31 -1.45
C ILE A 47 -9.43 -9.46 -2.29
N GLN A 48 -9.63 -8.65 -3.32
CA GLN A 48 -10.76 -8.81 -4.24
C GLN A 48 -10.74 -10.18 -4.93
N THR A 49 -9.55 -10.67 -5.26
CA THR A 49 -9.35 -12.02 -5.81
C THR A 49 -9.64 -13.11 -4.77
N ALA A 50 -9.24 -12.92 -3.51
CA ALA A 50 -9.59 -13.84 -2.43
C ALA A 50 -11.10 -13.88 -2.19
N LEU A 51 -11.78 -12.73 -2.23
CA LEU A 51 -13.24 -12.65 -2.06
C LEU A 51 -14.01 -13.38 -3.16
N SER A 52 -13.58 -13.25 -4.42
CA SER A 52 -14.22 -13.98 -5.53
C SER A 52 -14.03 -15.49 -5.39
N ASN A 53 -12.84 -15.94 -4.95
CA ASN A 53 -12.58 -17.34 -4.67
C ASN A 53 -13.40 -17.85 -3.47
N TYR A 54 -13.50 -17.07 -2.40
CA TYR A 54 -14.34 -17.40 -1.24
C TYR A 54 -15.80 -17.59 -1.65
N TYR A 55 -16.35 -16.64 -2.41
CA TYR A 55 -17.72 -16.74 -2.92
C TYR A 55 -17.92 -18.00 -3.77
N ALA A 56 -16.99 -18.30 -4.69
CA ALA A 56 -17.05 -19.50 -5.51
C ALA A 56 -17.04 -20.79 -4.67
N ARG A 57 -16.22 -20.86 -3.61
CA ARG A 57 -16.21 -22.01 -2.69
C ARG A 57 -17.51 -22.14 -1.91
N GLN A 58 -18.07 -21.03 -1.42
CA GLN A 58 -19.32 -21.04 -0.68
C GLN A 58 -20.52 -21.39 -1.56
N ALA A 59 -20.49 -20.99 -2.83
CA ALA A 59 -21.48 -21.41 -3.83
C ALA A 59 -21.47 -22.93 -4.03
N ILE A 60 -20.29 -23.57 -4.08
CA ILE A 60 -20.18 -25.04 -4.18
C ILE A 60 -20.74 -25.74 -2.94
N LYS A 61 -20.58 -25.13 -1.75
CA LYS A 61 -21.14 -25.64 -0.49
C LYS A 61 -22.66 -25.39 -0.35
N GLY A 62 -23.30 -24.75 -1.33
CA GLY A 62 -24.73 -24.48 -1.35
C GLY A 62 -25.18 -23.26 -0.53
N ASN A 63 -24.24 -22.41 -0.09
CA ASN A 63 -24.53 -21.18 0.65
C ASN A 63 -23.72 -19.99 0.10
N PRO A 64 -24.00 -19.53 -1.13
CA PRO A 64 -23.21 -18.47 -1.76
C PRO A 64 -23.29 -17.18 -0.94
N GLY A 65 -22.13 -16.67 -0.56
CA GLY A 65 -22.03 -15.45 0.23
C GLY A 65 -20.59 -14.99 0.36
N PHE A 66 -20.43 -13.71 0.68
CA PHE A 66 -19.15 -13.11 1.00
C PHE A 66 -18.90 -13.17 2.52
N PRO A 67 -17.66 -13.06 3.00
CA PRO A 67 -17.40 -13.03 4.43
C PRO A 67 -18.01 -11.76 5.05
N GLY A 68 -18.47 -11.84 6.30
CA GLY A 68 -19.08 -10.69 6.99
C GLY A 68 -18.07 -9.57 7.26
N THR A 69 -16.81 -9.93 7.49
CA THR A 69 -15.68 -9.01 7.67
C THR A 69 -14.44 -9.60 6.99
N LEU A 70 -13.46 -8.77 6.62
CA LEU A 70 -12.24 -9.27 6.01
C LEU A 70 -11.26 -9.86 7.03
N HIS A 71 -11.34 -9.43 8.29
CA HIS A 71 -10.49 -9.94 9.38
C HIS A 71 -10.98 -11.27 9.98
N ASP A 72 -12.00 -11.89 9.39
CA ASP A 72 -12.46 -13.21 9.83
C ASP A 72 -11.36 -14.25 9.60
N ALA A 73 -10.98 -14.98 10.65
CA ALA A 73 -9.94 -16.00 10.59
C ALA A 73 -10.25 -17.11 9.55
N SER A 74 -11.53 -17.40 9.29
CA SER A 74 -11.95 -18.35 8.25
C SER A 74 -11.65 -17.88 6.83
N PHE A 75 -11.52 -16.56 6.62
CA PHE A 75 -11.09 -15.98 5.37
C PHE A 75 -9.58 -15.76 5.35
N THR A 76 -9.02 -15.12 6.37
CA THR A 76 -7.60 -14.73 6.33
C THR A 76 -6.65 -15.92 6.32
N SER A 77 -6.93 -16.97 7.11
CA SER A 77 -6.07 -18.16 7.17
C SER A 77 -6.22 -19.09 5.96
N GLU A 78 -7.32 -19.01 5.21
CA GLU A 78 -7.54 -19.83 4.01
C GLU A 78 -6.94 -19.19 2.76
N TYR A 79 -6.94 -17.86 2.66
CA TYR A 79 -6.57 -17.14 1.44
C TYR A 79 -5.25 -16.37 1.54
N PHE A 80 -4.70 -16.15 2.73
CA PHE A 80 -3.42 -15.46 2.92
C PHE A 80 -2.48 -16.26 3.82
N ALA A 81 -1.23 -16.39 3.37
CA ALA A 81 -0.22 -17.22 4.04
C ALA A 81 0.11 -16.73 5.46
N GLU A 82 -0.01 -15.43 5.72
CA GLU A 82 0.26 -14.85 7.04
C GLU A 82 -0.93 -14.96 8.00
N GLY A 83 -2.09 -15.45 7.54
CA GLY A 83 -3.32 -15.45 8.34
C GLY A 83 -3.87 -14.06 8.65
N THR A 84 -3.31 -13.04 8.01
CA THR A 84 -3.69 -11.64 8.07
C THR A 84 -3.82 -11.10 6.65
N LEU A 85 -4.50 -9.98 6.50
CA LEU A 85 -4.65 -9.33 5.21
C LEU A 85 -3.34 -8.64 4.81
N PRO A 86 -3.03 -8.55 3.51
CA PRO A 86 -1.85 -7.84 3.03
C PRO A 86 -1.80 -6.41 3.54
N ASP A 87 -0.79 -6.10 4.34
CA ASP A 87 -0.54 -4.75 4.83
C ASP A 87 0.11 -3.91 3.72
N HIS A 88 -0.16 -2.61 3.76
CA HIS A 88 0.33 -1.67 2.77
C HIS A 88 0.54 -0.30 3.42
N PRO A 89 1.30 0.59 2.78
CA PRO A 89 1.68 1.84 3.39
C PRO A 89 0.44 2.69 3.71
N LYS A 90 0.34 3.10 4.97
CA LYS A 90 -0.73 3.97 5.46
C LYS A 90 -0.52 5.39 4.92
N GLU A 91 -1.30 5.79 3.91
CA GLU A 91 -1.29 7.15 3.36
C GLU A 91 -2.60 7.89 3.67
N TRP A 92 -2.52 9.12 4.17
CA TRP A 92 -3.63 9.89 4.75
C TRP A 92 -4.81 10.19 3.80
N ASP A 93 -4.59 10.05 2.49
CA ASP A 93 -5.54 10.45 1.44
C ASP A 93 -6.32 9.29 0.82
N TRP A 94 -5.91 8.03 1.05
CA TRP A 94 -6.46 6.86 0.37
C TRP A 94 -7.17 5.97 1.37
N ASN A 95 -8.46 5.67 1.14
CA ASN A 95 -9.21 4.77 1.99
C ASN A 95 -9.69 3.54 1.20
N THR A 96 -9.75 2.41 1.88
CA THR A 96 -10.31 1.15 1.39
C THR A 96 -11.44 0.72 2.29
N TYR A 97 -12.62 0.44 1.70
CA TYR A 97 -13.76 -0.08 2.44
C TYR A 97 -14.34 -1.32 1.77
N TYR A 98 -14.81 -2.23 2.60
CA TYR A 98 -15.40 -3.49 2.18
C TYR A 98 -16.91 -3.49 2.38
N SER A 99 -17.64 -3.92 1.36
CA SER A 99 -19.07 -4.18 1.45
C SER A 99 -19.33 -5.68 1.45
N SER A 100 -19.69 -6.23 2.62
CA SER A 100 -20.04 -7.65 2.78
C SER A 100 -21.27 -8.07 1.97
N ASN A 101 -22.16 -7.13 1.66
CA ASN A 101 -23.37 -7.42 0.90
C ASN A 101 -23.08 -7.63 -0.60
N THR A 102 -22.08 -6.95 -1.14
CA THR A 102 -21.72 -7.00 -2.57
C THR A 102 -20.41 -7.73 -2.82
N GLY A 103 -19.60 -7.98 -1.79
CA GLY A 103 -18.26 -8.55 -1.93
C GLY A 103 -17.28 -7.64 -2.66
N VAL A 104 -17.59 -6.34 -2.73
CA VAL A 104 -16.79 -5.35 -3.45
C VAL A 104 -15.91 -4.61 -2.45
N LEU A 105 -14.63 -4.51 -2.80
CA LEU A 105 -13.69 -3.59 -2.20
C LEU A 105 -13.68 -2.30 -2.99
N HIS A 106 -13.92 -1.22 -2.29
CA HIS A 106 -13.78 0.11 -2.82
C HIS A 106 -12.45 0.67 -2.34
N THR A 107 -11.67 1.19 -3.27
CA THR A 107 -10.40 1.88 -3.02
C THR A 107 -10.47 3.24 -3.70
N GLY A 108 -10.25 4.31 -2.95
CA GLY A 108 -10.42 5.65 -3.50
C GLY A 108 -9.92 6.76 -2.58
N LYS A 109 -9.77 7.95 -3.18
CA LYS A 109 -9.37 9.16 -2.46
C LYS A 109 -10.57 9.72 -1.70
N GLY A 110 -10.57 9.66 -0.37
CA GLY A 110 -11.68 10.07 0.50
C GLY A 110 -11.25 11.11 1.54
N ALA A 111 -12.05 12.15 1.71
CA ALA A 111 -11.91 13.12 2.79
C ALA A 111 -12.35 12.47 4.11
N GLU A 112 -11.56 12.69 5.17
CA GLU A 112 -11.80 12.29 6.57
C GLU A 112 -11.28 10.90 6.97
N SER A 113 -10.25 10.96 7.82
CA SER A 113 -9.60 9.89 8.59
C SER A 113 -9.00 8.72 7.80
N GLY A 114 -7.84 9.01 7.19
CA GLY A 114 -6.59 8.33 7.52
C GLY A 114 -6.43 6.92 6.96
N ALA A 115 -5.38 6.78 6.15
CA ALA A 115 -4.78 5.54 5.69
C ALA A 115 -5.70 4.64 4.87
N CYS A 116 -5.08 3.77 4.08
CA CYS A 116 -5.74 2.53 3.69
C CYS A 116 -5.84 1.65 4.97
N THR A 117 -6.50 2.18 6.02
CA THR A 117 -6.83 1.50 7.26
C THR A 117 -8.31 1.25 7.21
N GLY A 118 -8.64 -0.01 6.99
CA GLY A 118 -10.01 -0.42 6.77
C GLY A 118 -9.98 -1.79 6.13
N PHE A 119 -9.91 -2.80 6.97
CA PHE A 119 -10.37 -4.13 6.64
C PHE A 119 -11.35 -4.60 7.71
#